data_AF-B0MY45-F1
#
_entry.id   AF-B0MY45-F1
#
_cell.length_a   1.000
_cell.length_b   1.000
_cell.length_c   1.000
_cell.angle_alpha   90.00
_cell.angle_beta   90.00
_cell.angle_gamma   90.00
#
_symmetry.space_group_name_H-M   'P 1'
#
loop_
_entity.id
_entity.type
_entity.pdbx_description
1 polymer ?
#
loop_
_entity_poly.entity_id
_entity_poly.type
_entity_poly.pdbx_seq_one_letter_code
_entity_poly.pdbx_strand_id
1 'polypeptide(L)'
;MKKLLIYIFLSSLVGCNEPEEWIGNGSGYSKYLVQNYVDGSYVLYGMLAEKPSTLYSMSGFQVLLEDPVYYQTPEQEGAQHTDDFLRIAERNHDTEYNNLKSLPWSDLTAFADNFTGIKVTSDKDWSAKYPAGSPLNDKMGVRYVSYAEYIENDYHSYSDLGKEILFLYNKPLSALQPDDLRVVEYTLSSLSIYSFILYFTSVPDNPGEVHTFTVEFTTSDGTVKTASITCTPEVDPALQ
;
A
#
# COMPACT_ATOMS: atom_id res chain seq x y z
N MET A 1 -17.12 74.83 -19.62
CA MET A 1 -17.35 73.62 -18.81
C MET A 1 -18.03 72.55 -19.65
N LYS A 2 -17.30 71.50 -20.05
CA LYS A 2 -17.82 70.16 -20.34
C LYS A 2 -16.63 69.19 -20.30
N LYS A 3 -16.74 68.19 -19.43
CA LYS A 3 -15.66 67.36 -18.89
C LYS A 3 -15.20 66.30 -19.91
N LEU A 4 -13.88 66.09 -19.95
CA LEU A 4 -13.21 64.97 -20.61
C LEU A 4 -13.46 63.69 -19.78
N LEU A 5 -14.11 62.69 -20.35
CA LEU A 5 -14.30 61.38 -19.73
C LEU A 5 -13.10 60.48 -20.05
N ILE A 6 -12.26 60.24 -19.03
CA ILE A 6 -11.21 59.23 -19.05
C ILE A 6 -11.86 57.90 -18.65
N TYR A 7 -11.88 56.92 -19.56
CA TYR A 7 -12.27 55.55 -19.25
C TYR A 7 -11.05 54.82 -18.67
N ILE A 8 -11.10 54.50 -17.38
CA ILE A 8 -10.12 53.63 -16.72
C ILE A 8 -10.62 52.19 -16.87
N PHE A 9 -9.81 51.35 -17.48
CA PHE A 9 -9.98 49.89 -17.51
C PHE A 9 -9.89 49.34 -16.09
N LEU A 10 -10.97 48.71 -15.61
CA LEU A 10 -10.95 47.85 -14.43
C LEU A 10 -11.11 46.41 -14.91
N SER A 11 -10.00 45.76 -15.23
CA SER A 11 -9.97 44.30 -15.41
C SER A 11 -10.10 43.67 -14.03
N SER A 12 -11.33 43.31 -13.65
CA SER A 12 -11.57 42.37 -12.58
C SER A 12 -11.02 41.01 -13.02
N LEU A 13 -9.84 40.64 -12.51
CA LEU A 13 -9.39 39.25 -12.47
C LEU A 13 -10.30 38.50 -11.51
N VAL A 14 -11.49 38.13 -12.00
CA VAL A 14 -12.21 36.98 -11.49
C VAL A 14 -11.48 35.80 -12.11
N GLY A 15 -10.59 35.19 -11.34
CA GLY A 15 -10.10 33.85 -11.67
C GLY A 15 -11.28 32.89 -11.56
N CYS A 16 -12.06 32.78 -12.63
CA CYS A 16 -12.84 31.57 -12.88
C CYS A 16 -11.81 30.49 -13.20
N ASN A 17 -11.37 29.76 -12.18
CA ASN A 17 -10.94 28.39 -12.43
C ASN A 17 -12.22 27.65 -12.80
N GLU A 18 -12.48 27.50 -14.10
CA GLU A 18 -13.38 26.46 -14.59
C GLU A 18 -12.88 25.14 -13.96
N PRO A 19 -13.73 24.35 -13.30
CA PRO A 19 -13.33 22.99 -12.98
C PRO A 19 -13.11 22.29 -14.32
N GLU A 20 -11.89 21.86 -14.61
CA GLU A 20 -11.63 21.01 -15.76
C GLU A 20 -12.58 19.82 -15.67
N GLU A 21 -13.48 19.72 -16.65
CA GLU A 21 -14.48 18.66 -16.71
C GLU A 21 -13.78 17.31 -16.66
N TRP A 22 -14.19 16.50 -15.68
CA TRP A 22 -13.81 15.10 -15.62
C TRP A 22 -14.37 14.41 -16.86
N ILE A 23 -13.53 14.20 -17.88
CA ILE A 23 -13.89 13.42 -19.06
C ILE A 23 -14.01 11.99 -18.54
N GLY A 24 -15.24 11.48 -18.46
CA GLY A 24 -15.64 10.21 -17.83
C GLY A 24 -15.06 8.92 -18.46
N ASN A 25 -13.74 8.88 -18.60
CA ASN A 25 -12.95 7.77 -19.11
C ASN A 25 -11.51 7.87 -18.54
N GLY A 26 -11.36 7.82 -17.21
CA GLY A 26 -10.10 7.51 -16.51
C GLY A 26 -8.89 8.40 -16.81
N SER A 27 -9.09 9.54 -17.47
CA SER A 27 -8.05 10.49 -17.87
C SER A 27 -8.52 11.87 -17.48
N GLY A 28 -8.04 12.30 -16.32
CA GLY A 28 -8.32 13.61 -15.75
C GLY A 28 -7.06 14.13 -15.06
N TYR A 29 -6.96 15.45 -14.99
CA TYR A 29 -6.02 16.10 -14.10
C TYR A 29 -6.40 15.74 -12.66
N SER A 30 -5.42 15.35 -11.84
CA SER A 30 -5.67 15.00 -10.45
C SER A 30 -4.68 15.68 -9.55
N LYS A 31 -5.19 16.27 -8.47
CA LYS A 31 -4.40 16.88 -7.40
C LYS A 31 -3.67 15.84 -6.55
N TYR A 32 -4.18 14.61 -6.51
CA TYR A 32 -3.68 13.51 -5.68
C TYR A 32 -3.02 12.45 -6.55
N LEU A 33 -2.01 11.73 -6.05
CA LEU A 33 -1.47 10.56 -6.74
C LEU A 33 -2.34 9.33 -6.47
N VAL A 34 -2.68 9.06 -5.21
CA VAL A 34 -3.54 7.95 -4.82
C VAL A 34 -5.00 8.34 -5.03
N GLN A 35 -5.78 7.48 -5.69
CA GLN A 35 -7.21 7.70 -5.93
C GLN A 35 -8.08 7.13 -4.84
N ASN A 36 -7.62 6.03 -4.23
CA ASN A 36 -8.36 5.31 -3.22
C ASN A 36 -7.43 4.92 -2.07
N TYR A 37 -7.77 5.33 -0.86
CA TYR A 37 -7.24 4.74 0.36
C TYR A 37 -8.23 3.70 0.87
N VAL A 38 -7.75 2.52 1.26
CA VAL A 38 -8.62 1.40 1.64
C VAL A 38 -8.36 0.98 3.08
N ASP A 39 -9.41 0.94 3.88
CA ASP A 39 -9.38 0.38 5.25
C ASP A 39 -10.28 -0.86 5.32
N GLY A 40 -10.13 -1.66 6.36
CA GLY A 40 -10.91 -2.88 6.57
C GLY A 40 -10.29 -3.79 7.62
N SER A 41 -10.84 -5.01 7.72
CA SER A 41 -10.30 -6.04 8.58
C SER A 41 -9.15 -6.76 7.88
N TYR A 42 -7.97 -6.78 8.50
CA TYR A 42 -6.81 -7.43 7.88
C TYR A 42 -6.98 -8.95 7.86
N VAL A 43 -6.76 -9.53 6.68
CA VAL A 43 -6.78 -10.97 6.46
C VAL A 43 -5.53 -11.39 5.68
N LEU A 44 -5.16 -12.66 5.83
CA LEU A 44 -4.00 -13.25 5.17
C LEU A 44 -4.47 -14.28 4.16
N TYR A 45 -4.05 -14.14 2.91
CA TYR A 45 -4.33 -15.11 1.86
C TYR A 45 -3.05 -15.88 1.51
N GLY A 46 -3.11 -17.21 1.60
CA GLY A 46 -1.95 -18.07 1.37
C GLY A 46 -1.45 -17.98 -0.06
N MET A 47 -0.14 -17.81 -0.23
CA MET A 47 0.52 -17.92 -1.52
C MET A 47 1.02 -19.35 -1.70
N LEU A 48 0.47 -20.05 -2.70
CA LEU A 48 0.86 -21.42 -3.00
C LEU A 48 2.35 -21.47 -3.34
N ALA A 49 3.05 -22.44 -2.75
CA ALA A 49 4.41 -22.76 -3.16
C ALA A 49 4.43 -23.26 -4.62
N GLU A 50 5.50 -22.98 -5.37
CA GLU A 50 5.64 -23.40 -6.78
C GLU A 50 5.54 -24.93 -6.94
N LYS A 51 6.02 -25.68 -5.93
CA LYS A 51 5.99 -27.14 -5.87
C LYS A 51 5.55 -27.59 -4.46
N PRO A 52 4.25 -27.52 -4.14
CA PRO A 52 3.78 -27.74 -2.78
C PRO A 52 4.01 -29.19 -2.35
N SER A 53 4.65 -29.42 -1.20
CA SER A 53 4.82 -30.78 -0.66
C SER A 53 3.53 -31.34 -0.04
N THR A 54 2.61 -30.46 0.36
CA THR A 54 1.30 -30.78 0.93
C THR A 54 0.19 -29.88 0.37
N LEU A 55 -1.08 -30.25 0.57
CA LEU A 55 -2.24 -29.45 0.15
C LEU A 55 -2.29 -28.04 0.78
N TYR A 56 -1.62 -27.82 1.91
CA TYR A 56 -1.61 -26.56 2.65
C TYR A 56 -0.24 -25.87 2.63
N SER A 57 0.65 -26.28 1.71
CA SER A 57 1.99 -25.72 1.59
C SER A 57 1.93 -24.32 0.98
N MET A 58 2.43 -23.34 1.73
CA MET A 58 2.42 -21.94 1.34
C MET A 58 3.84 -21.37 1.46
N SER A 59 4.26 -20.59 0.47
CA SER A 59 5.53 -19.87 0.48
C SER A 59 5.49 -18.57 1.29
N GLY A 60 4.28 -18.14 1.63
CA GLY A 60 4.01 -16.91 2.33
C GLY A 60 2.52 -16.61 2.32
N PHE A 61 2.19 -15.35 2.57
CA PHE A 61 0.83 -14.86 2.55
C PHE A 61 0.79 -13.40 2.09
N GLN A 62 -0.21 -13.12 1.25
CA GLN A 62 -0.58 -11.76 0.87
C GLN A 62 -1.41 -11.13 1.98
N VAL A 63 -1.14 -9.86 2.27
CA VAL A 63 -1.95 -9.05 3.17
C VAL A 63 -3.11 -8.44 2.38
N LEU A 64 -4.34 -8.74 2.79
CA LEU A 64 -5.58 -8.26 2.17
C LEU A 64 -6.53 -7.69 3.23
N LEU A 65 -7.62 -7.10 2.76
CA LEU A 65 -8.69 -6.57 3.59
C LEU A 65 -9.99 -7.37 3.32
N GLU A 66 -10.64 -7.80 4.39
CA GLU A 66 -12.02 -8.26 4.39
C GLU A 66 -12.94 -7.07 4.64
N ASP A 67 -14.08 -7.03 3.94
CA ASP A 67 -15.04 -5.93 3.92
C ASP A 67 -14.38 -4.55 3.69
N PRO A 68 -13.65 -4.36 2.57
CA PRO A 68 -12.89 -3.13 2.33
C PRO A 68 -13.80 -1.91 2.21
N VAL A 69 -13.44 -0.84 2.92
CA VAL A 69 -14.04 0.50 2.82
C VAL A 69 -13.10 1.39 2.03
N TYR A 70 -13.61 1.96 0.94
CA TYR A 70 -12.85 2.82 0.05
C TYR A 70 -13.08 4.29 0.41
N TYR A 71 -12.01 4.99 0.75
CA TYR A 71 -11.96 6.44 0.87
C TYR A 71 -11.49 7.01 -0.45
N GLN A 72 -12.38 7.71 -1.15
CA GLN A 72 -12.19 8.06 -2.55
C GLN A 72 -11.83 9.54 -2.71
N THR A 73 -10.99 9.83 -3.71
CA THR A 73 -10.68 11.20 -4.07
C THR A 73 -11.95 12.00 -4.36
N PRO A 74 -12.09 13.25 -3.86
CA PRO A 74 -13.24 14.10 -4.13
C PRO A 74 -13.38 14.47 -5.62
N GLU A 75 -12.35 14.22 -6.42
CA GLU A 75 -12.32 14.46 -7.87
C GLU A 75 -13.12 13.40 -8.65
N GLN A 76 -13.45 12.26 -8.02
CA GLN A 76 -14.24 11.21 -8.64
C GLN A 76 -15.74 11.53 -8.51
N GLU A 77 -16.50 11.38 -9.61
CA GLU A 77 -17.95 11.53 -9.58
C GLU A 77 -18.59 10.51 -8.62
N GLY A 78 -19.42 10.99 -7.69
CA GLY A 78 -20.09 10.14 -6.70
C GLY A 78 -19.17 9.57 -5.61
N ALA A 79 -17.97 10.15 -5.42
CA ALA A 79 -17.00 9.73 -4.42
C ALA A 79 -17.61 9.59 -3.01
N GLN A 80 -17.19 8.54 -2.30
CA GLN A 80 -17.58 8.26 -0.92
C GLN A 80 -16.43 8.55 0.05
N HIS A 81 -16.79 8.90 1.28
CA HIS A 81 -15.84 9.10 2.39
C HIS A 81 -14.70 10.09 2.08
N THR A 82 -15.01 11.18 1.38
CA THR A 82 -14.03 12.15 0.90
C THR A 82 -13.29 12.87 2.03
N ASP A 83 -13.93 13.07 3.18
CA ASP A 83 -13.28 13.71 4.34
C ASP A 83 -12.16 12.83 4.92
N ASP A 84 -12.37 11.52 4.97
CA ASP A 84 -11.34 10.55 5.37
C ASP A 84 -10.21 10.48 4.34
N PHE A 85 -10.55 10.50 3.05
CA PHE A 85 -9.57 10.58 1.98
C PHE A 85 -8.66 11.81 2.16
N LEU A 86 -9.24 13.00 2.30
CA LEU A 86 -8.49 14.26 2.45
C LEU A 86 -7.57 14.23 3.67
N ARG A 87 -8.06 13.71 4.80
CA ARG A 87 -7.26 13.56 6.02
C ARG A 87 -6.05 12.63 5.80
N ILE A 88 -6.24 11.53 5.09
CA ILE A 88 -5.17 10.55 4.83
C ILE A 88 -4.18 11.07 3.79
N ALA A 89 -4.67 11.71 2.73
CA ALA A 89 -3.87 12.37 1.71
C ALA A 89 -2.95 13.43 2.35
N GLU A 90 -3.49 14.30 3.20
CA GLU A 90 -2.73 15.29 3.96
C GLU A 90 -1.67 14.65 4.86
N ARG A 91 -2.02 13.59 5.61
CA ARG A 91 -1.07 12.83 6.45
C ARG A 91 0.12 12.30 5.63
N ASN A 92 -0.14 11.89 4.40
CA ASN A 92 0.86 11.30 3.51
C ASN A 92 1.58 12.33 2.63
N HIS A 93 1.26 13.63 2.76
CA HIS A 93 1.71 14.70 1.86
C HIS A 93 1.35 14.48 0.39
N ASP A 94 0.35 13.64 0.13
CA ASP A 94 -0.14 13.37 -1.21
C ASP A 94 -1.18 14.43 -1.59
N THR A 95 -0.78 15.67 -1.83
CA THR A 95 -1.73 16.76 -2.07
C THR A 95 -1.37 17.64 -3.25
N GLU A 96 -0.24 17.41 -3.92
CA GLU A 96 0.27 18.33 -4.93
C GLU A 96 0.72 17.62 -6.21
N TYR A 97 0.16 16.42 -6.51
CA TYR A 97 0.50 15.64 -7.70
C TYR A 97 0.24 16.43 -8.98
N ASN A 98 -0.93 17.06 -9.06
CA ASN A 98 -1.24 18.11 -10.03
C ASN A 98 -0.86 17.75 -11.48
N ASN A 99 -1.21 16.54 -11.91
CA ASN A 99 -0.82 16.02 -13.23
C ASN A 99 -1.93 15.18 -13.88
N LEU A 100 -1.86 15.07 -15.21
CA LEU A 100 -2.74 14.20 -15.98
C LEU A 100 -2.44 12.74 -15.65
N LYS A 101 -3.48 12.01 -15.26
CA LYS A 101 -3.38 10.56 -15.13
C LYS A 101 -3.62 9.92 -16.48
N SER A 102 -2.62 9.24 -17.01
CA SER A 102 -2.77 8.30 -18.12
C SER A 102 -2.72 6.88 -17.58
N LEU A 103 -3.45 5.95 -18.21
CA LEU A 103 -3.25 4.52 -17.97
C LEU A 103 -1.75 4.17 -18.07
N PRO A 104 -1.20 3.32 -17.18
CA PRO A 104 -1.90 2.50 -16.17
C PRO A 104 -2.17 3.19 -14.81
N TRP A 105 -1.90 4.49 -14.66
CA TRP A 105 -1.91 5.21 -13.38
C TRP A 105 -3.29 5.73 -12.94
N SER A 106 -4.36 5.32 -13.61
CA SER A 106 -5.70 5.93 -13.43
C SER A 106 -6.38 5.57 -12.11
N ASP A 107 -5.94 4.52 -11.40
CA ASP A 107 -6.66 3.96 -10.25
C ASP A 107 -5.73 3.47 -9.12
N LEU A 108 -4.63 4.20 -8.89
CA LEU A 108 -3.70 3.84 -7.81
C LEU A 108 -4.44 3.79 -6.47
N THR A 109 -4.30 2.65 -5.82
CA THR A 109 -4.99 2.34 -4.57
C THR A 109 -3.95 1.98 -3.52
N ALA A 110 -4.12 2.48 -2.30
CA ALA A 110 -3.19 2.25 -1.19
C ALA A 110 -3.94 1.84 0.08
N PHE A 111 -3.26 1.16 0.99
CA PHE A 111 -3.79 0.98 2.35
C PHE A 111 -3.97 2.35 3.01
N ALA A 112 -5.08 2.53 3.71
CA ALA A 112 -5.35 3.74 4.51
C ALA A 112 -4.38 3.85 5.69
N ASP A 113 -3.91 2.72 6.22
CA ASP A 113 -2.90 2.69 7.27
C ASP A 113 -1.49 2.84 6.71
N ASN A 114 -0.67 3.58 7.45
CA ASN A 114 0.78 3.42 7.41
C ASN A 114 1.19 2.54 8.59
N PHE A 115 2.19 1.68 8.42
CA PHE A 115 2.65 0.77 9.47
C PHE A 115 4.05 1.13 9.95
N THR A 116 4.24 1.07 11.26
CA THR A 116 5.53 1.29 11.93
C THR A 116 6.21 -0.02 12.31
N GLY A 117 5.50 -1.15 12.23
CA GLY A 117 6.06 -2.45 12.51
C GLY A 117 5.11 -3.59 12.17
N ILE A 118 5.70 -4.76 11.94
CA ILE A 118 4.99 -6.03 11.79
C ILE A 118 5.66 -7.02 12.74
N LYS A 119 4.88 -7.87 13.40
CA LYS A 119 5.39 -9.00 14.17
C LYS A 119 4.68 -10.26 13.74
N VAL A 120 5.45 -11.31 13.44
CA VAL A 120 4.93 -12.63 13.05
C VAL A 120 5.26 -13.64 14.15
N THR A 121 4.28 -14.43 14.56
CA THR A 121 4.44 -15.53 15.51
C THR A 121 3.75 -16.79 15.00
N SER A 122 4.11 -17.95 15.55
CA SER A 122 3.41 -19.23 15.32
C SER A 122 2.88 -19.79 16.63
N ASP A 123 1.76 -20.50 16.57
CA ASP A 123 1.20 -21.30 17.66
C ASP A 123 2.05 -22.52 18.07
N LYS A 124 3.08 -22.85 17.29
CA LYS A 124 3.97 -23.98 17.51
C LYS A 124 5.44 -23.57 17.49
N ASP A 125 6.27 -24.44 18.06
CA ASP A 125 7.72 -24.28 18.03
C ASP A 125 8.21 -24.30 16.59
N TRP A 126 8.94 -23.26 16.20
CA TRP A 126 9.66 -23.25 14.91
C TRP A 126 10.95 -24.07 15.00
N SER A 127 11.60 -24.01 16.15
CA SER A 127 12.78 -24.81 16.52
C SER A 127 12.95 -24.73 18.04
N ALA A 128 13.91 -25.47 18.60
CA ALA A 128 14.25 -25.36 20.02
C ALA A 128 14.66 -23.93 20.46
N LYS A 129 15.13 -23.08 19.54
CA LYS A 129 15.48 -21.67 19.82
C LYS A 129 14.31 -20.70 19.69
N TYR A 130 13.24 -21.12 19.03
CA TYR A 130 12.07 -20.31 18.70
C TYR A 130 10.82 -21.10 19.11
N PRO A 131 10.52 -21.19 20.42
CA PRO A 131 9.30 -21.84 20.89
C PRO A 131 8.05 -21.08 20.42
N ALA A 132 6.89 -21.73 20.51
CA ALA A 132 5.59 -21.15 20.18
C ALA A 132 5.41 -19.74 20.78
N GLY A 133 4.90 -18.82 19.96
CA GLY A 133 4.74 -17.40 20.31
C GLY A 133 6.00 -16.55 20.17
N SER A 134 7.17 -17.13 19.88
CA SER A 134 8.39 -16.35 19.60
C SER A 134 8.24 -15.53 18.32
N PRO A 135 8.80 -14.30 18.26
CA PRO A 135 8.87 -13.55 17.02
C PRO A 135 9.67 -14.29 15.95
N LEU A 136 9.12 -14.37 14.74
CA LEU A 136 9.71 -15.04 13.58
C LEU A 136 10.15 -14.06 12.49
N ASN A 137 10.25 -12.76 12.79
CA ASN A 137 10.60 -11.73 11.81
C ASN A 137 11.91 -12.00 11.06
N ASP A 138 12.90 -12.66 11.70
CA ASP A 138 14.16 -13.03 11.06
C ASP A 138 14.07 -14.31 10.20
N LYS A 139 12.92 -15.00 10.22
CA LYS A 139 12.55 -16.13 9.36
C LYS A 139 11.60 -15.73 8.24
N MET A 140 11.33 -14.43 8.11
CA MET A 140 10.40 -13.86 7.14
C MET A 140 11.09 -12.80 6.30
N GLY A 141 10.65 -12.68 5.05
CA GLY A 141 10.88 -11.54 4.18
C GLY A 141 9.59 -10.78 3.94
N VAL A 142 9.72 -9.57 3.43
CA VAL A 142 8.58 -8.70 3.08
C VAL A 142 8.81 -8.06 1.72
N ARG A 143 7.78 -8.12 0.89
CA ARG A 143 7.74 -7.50 -0.45
C ARG A 143 6.52 -6.60 -0.54
N TYR A 144 6.70 -5.39 -1.06
CA TYR A 144 5.61 -4.41 -1.19
C TYR A 144 5.97 -3.32 -2.20
N VAL A 145 4.95 -2.65 -2.71
CA VAL A 145 5.11 -1.37 -3.42
C VAL A 145 4.67 -0.25 -2.49
N SER A 146 5.40 0.86 -2.50
CA SER A 146 5.04 2.06 -1.73
C SER A 146 5.17 3.30 -2.59
N TYR A 147 4.17 4.17 -2.55
CA TYR A 147 4.21 5.45 -3.26
C TYR A 147 4.91 6.57 -2.47
N ALA A 148 5.34 6.30 -1.22
CA ALA A 148 5.83 7.32 -0.31
C ALA A 148 7.05 8.08 -0.85
N GLU A 149 8.06 7.36 -1.34
CA GLU A 149 9.30 7.98 -1.86
C GLU A 149 9.02 8.87 -3.09
N TYR A 150 8.02 8.52 -3.91
CA TYR A 150 7.63 9.32 -5.07
C TYR A 150 6.88 10.60 -4.66
N ILE A 151 5.98 10.50 -3.68
CA ILE A 151 5.29 11.66 -3.10
C ILE A 151 6.31 12.60 -2.43
N GLU A 152 7.24 12.05 -1.66
CA GLU A 152 8.29 12.82 -0.96
C GLU A 152 9.28 13.50 -1.89
N ASN A 153 9.44 12.97 -3.11
CA ASN A 153 10.31 13.54 -4.13
C ASN A 153 9.53 14.45 -5.11
N ASP A 154 8.49 15.12 -4.62
CA ASP A 154 7.66 16.06 -5.39
C ASP A 154 7.16 15.48 -6.73
N TYR A 155 6.88 14.17 -6.76
CA TYR A 155 6.38 13.45 -7.93
C TYR A 155 7.31 13.48 -9.16
N HIS A 156 8.62 13.66 -8.96
CA HIS A 156 9.59 13.58 -10.05
C HIS A 156 9.79 12.12 -10.52
N SER A 157 9.72 11.91 -11.86
CA SER A 157 9.81 10.60 -12.52
C SER A 157 11.08 9.83 -12.15
N TYR A 158 10.96 8.52 -11.89
CA TYR A 158 12.10 7.67 -11.56
C TYR A 158 12.98 7.27 -12.76
N SER A 159 12.63 7.67 -13.99
CA SER A 159 13.64 7.74 -15.07
C SER A 159 14.84 8.58 -14.64
N ASP A 160 14.59 9.59 -13.80
CA ASP A 160 15.59 10.52 -13.29
C ASP A 160 16.32 9.96 -12.05
N LEU A 161 15.79 8.88 -11.46
CA LEU A 161 16.31 8.18 -10.28
C LEU A 161 16.84 6.76 -10.57
N GLY A 162 16.77 6.30 -11.82
CA GLY A 162 17.34 5.04 -12.29
C GLY A 162 16.65 3.75 -11.83
N LYS A 163 15.35 3.78 -11.46
CA LYS A 163 14.59 2.57 -11.08
C LYS A 163 13.67 2.11 -12.21
N GLU A 164 13.82 0.85 -12.65
CA GLU A 164 13.01 0.25 -13.75
C GLU A 164 11.64 -0.30 -13.30
N ILE A 165 11.46 -0.57 -12.00
CA ILE A 165 10.20 -1.09 -11.43
C ILE A 165 9.65 -0.08 -10.42
N LEU A 166 8.37 0.22 -10.59
CA LEU A 166 7.46 0.90 -9.65
C LEU A 166 7.71 0.50 -8.19
N PHE A 167 8.48 1.30 -7.46
CA PHE A 167 8.73 1.29 -6.00
C PHE A 167 8.67 -0.07 -5.29
N LEU A 168 9.18 -1.12 -5.93
CA LEU A 168 9.13 -2.46 -5.39
C LEU A 168 10.25 -2.63 -4.39
N TYR A 169 9.88 -2.85 -3.13
CA TYR A 169 10.79 -3.15 -2.05
C TYR A 169 10.74 -4.64 -1.75
N ASN A 170 11.92 -5.24 -1.57
CA ASN A 170 12.07 -6.61 -1.09
C ASN A 170 13.19 -6.64 -0.06
N LYS A 171 12.89 -7.00 1.19
CA LYS A 171 13.89 -7.02 2.28
C LYS A 171 13.55 -8.04 3.37
N PRO A 172 14.52 -8.47 4.19
CA PRO A 172 14.24 -9.23 5.40
C PRO A 172 13.27 -8.48 6.29
N LEU A 173 12.25 -9.15 6.84
CA LEU A 173 11.26 -8.50 7.69
C LEU A 173 11.90 -7.96 8.99
N SER A 174 12.98 -8.59 9.46
CA SER A 174 13.77 -8.11 10.59
C SER A 174 14.53 -6.79 10.33
N ALA A 175 14.68 -6.37 9.07
CA ALA A 175 15.33 -5.12 8.68
C ALA A 175 14.35 -3.96 8.47
N LEU A 176 13.04 -4.21 8.62
CA LEU A 176 11.98 -3.23 8.41
C LEU A 176 12.14 -2.03 9.37
N GLN A 177 12.14 -0.83 8.82
CA GLN A 177 12.18 0.42 9.58
C GLN A 177 10.77 1.01 9.75
N PRO A 178 10.52 1.86 10.77
CA PRO A 178 9.19 2.42 11.02
C PRO A 178 8.57 3.21 9.86
N ASP A 179 9.38 3.79 8.97
CA ASP A 179 8.88 4.60 7.85
C ASP A 179 8.78 3.80 6.53
N ASP A 180 9.19 2.54 6.52
CA ASP A 180 9.24 1.71 5.30
C ASP A 180 7.84 1.45 4.71
N LEU A 181 6.82 1.27 5.55
CA LEU A 181 5.48 0.84 5.12
C LEU A 181 4.48 1.99 5.15
N ARG A 182 4.83 3.06 4.45
CA ARG A 182 3.94 4.21 4.20
C ARG A 182 3.36 4.13 2.80
N VAL A 183 2.10 4.53 2.64
CA VAL A 183 1.42 4.61 1.33
C VAL A 183 1.62 3.33 0.50
N VAL A 184 1.46 2.18 1.16
CA VAL A 184 1.67 0.86 0.56
C VAL A 184 0.54 0.58 -0.43
N GLU A 185 0.89 0.13 -1.64
CA GLU A 185 -0.09 -0.23 -2.66
C GLU A 185 -1.02 -1.35 -2.15
N TYR A 186 -2.32 -1.17 -2.39
CA TYR A 186 -3.31 -2.19 -2.16
C TYR A 186 -3.79 -2.75 -3.50
N THR A 187 -3.54 -4.04 -3.72
CA THR A 187 -3.99 -4.77 -4.91
C THR A 187 -4.63 -6.10 -4.52
N LEU A 188 -5.77 -6.41 -5.12
CA LEU A 188 -6.49 -7.69 -4.93
C LEU A 188 -5.84 -8.85 -5.68
N SER A 189 -4.90 -8.58 -6.59
CA SER A 189 -4.32 -9.61 -7.45
C SER A 189 -3.24 -10.40 -6.70
N SER A 190 -3.53 -11.64 -6.30
CA SER A 190 -2.59 -12.52 -5.59
C SER A 190 -1.38 -12.97 -6.43
N LEU A 191 -1.38 -12.68 -7.73
CA LEU A 191 -0.28 -12.99 -8.66
C LEU A 191 0.50 -11.74 -9.08
N SER A 192 0.15 -10.56 -8.54
CA SER A 192 0.86 -9.32 -8.86
C SER A 192 2.19 -9.26 -8.12
N ILE A 193 3.24 -8.85 -8.84
CA ILE A 193 4.52 -8.48 -8.21
C ILE A 193 4.37 -7.26 -7.27
N TYR A 194 3.27 -6.53 -7.39
CA TYR A 194 2.96 -5.33 -6.61
C TYR A 194 2.23 -5.61 -5.29
N SER A 195 1.92 -6.89 -5.01
CA SER A 195 1.21 -7.28 -3.79
C SER A 195 2.06 -7.10 -2.53
N PHE A 196 1.41 -6.68 -1.46
CA PHE A 196 2.01 -6.68 -0.13
C PHE A 196 2.06 -8.10 0.43
N ILE A 197 3.25 -8.69 0.45
CA ILE A 197 3.50 -10.10 0.74
C ILE A 197 4.49 -10.23 1.90
N LEU A 198 4.17 -11.15 2.80
CA LEU A 198 5.08 -11.69 3.80
C LEU A 198 5.41 -13.13 3.41
N TYR A 199 6.69 -13.50 3.34
CA TYR A 199 7.10 -14.81 2.84
C TYR A 199 8.15 -15.47 3.73
N PHE A 200 8.17 -16.80 3.75
CA PHE A 200 9.10 -17.56 4.58
C PHE A 200 10.49 -17.59 3.93
N THR A 201 11.53 -17.33 4.73
CA THR A 201 12.94 -17.45 4.29
C THR A 201 13.59 -18.74 4.76
N SER A 202 12.90 -19.50 5.61
CA SER A 202 13.30 -20.82 6.09
C SER A 202 12.06 -21.64 6.46
N VAL A 203 12.24 -22.91 6.80
CA VAL A 203 11.19 -23.81 7.30
C VAL A 203 11.49 -24.21 8.75
N PRO A 204 10.47 -24.64 9.53
CA PRO A 204 10.67 -25.14 10.90
C PRO A 204 11.46 -26.45 10.93
N ASP A 205 12.02 -26.80 12.09
CA ASP A 205 12.81 -28.03 12.31
C ASP A 205 11.98 -29.31 12.07
N ASN A 206 10.66 -29.22 12.23
CA ASN A 206 9.69 -30.27 11.91
C ASN A 206 9.00 -29.96 10.57
N PRO A 207 9.63 -30.25 9.42
CA PRO A 207 9.05 -29.95 8.12
C PRO A 207 7.75 -30.73 7.89
N GLY A 208 6.79 -30.10 7.21
CA GLY A 208 5.47 -30.68 6.94
C GLY A 208 4.45 -30.47 8.07
N GLU A 209 4.87 -29.94 9.22
CA GLU A 209 3.94 -29.57 10.28
C GLU A 209 3.05 -28.38 9.85
N VAL A 210 1.78 -28.42 10.25
CA VAL A 210 0.83 -27.31 10.05
C VAL A 210 0.93 -26.36 11.24
N HIS A 211 1.09 -25.07 10.96
CA HIS A 211 1.18 -23.98 11.93
C HIS A 211 0.04 -22.99 11.71
N THR A 212 -0.45 -22.37 12.78
CA THR A 212 -1.23 -21.14 12.73
C THR A 212 -0.30 -19.96 13.02
N PHE A 213 -0.10 -19.12 12.00
CA PHE A 213 0.65 -17.89 12.11
C PHE A 213 -0.28 -16.74 12.51
N THR A 214 0.20 -15.87 13.39
CA THR A 214 -0.46 -14.60 13.73
C THR A 214 0.46 -13.45 13.36
N VAL A 215 -0.09 -12.47 12.67
CA VAL A 215 0.60 -11.26 12.25
C VAL A 215 -0.03 -10.08 12.96
N GLU A 216 0.79 -9.32 13.68
CA GLU A 216 0.42 -8.06 14.33
C GLU A 216 1.01 -6.92 13.48
N PHE A 217 0.15 -6.03 12.99
CA PHE A 217 0.51 -4.81 12.28
C PHE A 217 0.34 -3.63 13.23
N THR A 218 1.43 -2.92 13.52
CA THR A 218 1.39 -1.68 14.31
C THR A 218 1.27 -0.51 13.36
N THR A 219 0.16 0.24 13.44
CA THR A 219 -0.10 1.41 12.61
C THR A 219 0.64 2.64 13.14
N SER A 220 0.77 3.68 12.31
CA SER A 220 1.41 4.96 12.68
C SER A 220 0.71 5.72 13.81
N ASP A 221 -0.57 5.45 14.08
CA ASP A 221 -1.30 6.02 15.23
C ASP A 221 -1.16 5.17 16.51
N GLY A 222 -0.42 4.06 16.46
CA GLY A 222 -0.17 3.16 17.58
C GLY A 222 -1.21 2.04 17.75
N THR A 223 -2.21 1.94 16.88
CA THR A 223 -3.15 0.82 16.87
C THR A 223 -2.46 -0.48 16.45
N VAL A 224 -2.85 -1.60 17.06
CA VAL A 224 -2.39 -2.94 16.64
C VAL A 224 -3.55 -3.67 15.96
N LYS A 225 -3.38 -4.00 14.68
CA LYS A 225 -4.32 -4.80 13.90
C LYS A 225 -3.75 -6.22 13.74
N THR A 226 -4.58 -7.24 13.79
CA THR A 226 -4.13 -8.65 13.80
C THR A 226 -4.81 -9.47 12.73
N ALA A 227 -4.05 -10.37 12.09
CA ALA A 227 -4.57 -11.36 11.15
C ALA A 227 -3.89 -12.70 11.37
N SER A 228 -4.57 -13.81 11.04
CA SER A 228 -4.01 -15.15 11.21
C SER A 228 -4.26 -16.04 10.00
N ILE A 229 -3.38 -17.01 9.79
CA ILE A 229 -3.51 -18.04 8.74
C ILE A 229 -2.94 -19.36 9.21
N THR A 230 -3.54 -20.46 8.77
CA THR A 230 -3.06 -21.82 9.05
C THR A 230 -2.49 -22.44 7.78
N CYS A 231 -1.22 -22.82 7.80
CA CYS A 231 -0.54 -23.46 6.65
C CYS A 231 0.66 -24.31 7.08
N THR A 232 1.20 -25.07 6.13
CA THR A 232 2.55 -25.64 6.22
C THR A 232 3.52 -24.65 5.57
N PRO A 233 4.51 -24.12 6.30
CA PRO A 233 5.47 -23.18 5.73
C PRO A 233 6.43 -23.87 4.76
N GLU A 234 6.60 -23.27 3.59
CA GLU A 234 7.62 -23.64 2.59
C GLU A 234 8.40 -22.41 2.13
N VAL A 235 9.59 -22.63 1.56
CA VAL A 235 10.40 -21.57 0.98
C VAL A 235 10.23 -21.56 -0.53
N ASP A 236 9.93 -20.39 -1.08
CA ASP A 236 9.94 -20.16 -2.52
C ASP A 236 11.18 -19.37 -2.94
N PRO A 237 12.10 -19.97 -3.72
CA PRO A 237 13.29 -19.29 -4.23
C PRO A 237 12.98 -18.05 -5.09
N ALA A 238 11.81 -17.94 -5.72
CA ALA A 238 11.43 -16.77 -6.52
C ALA A 238 11.07 -15.54 -5.67
N LEU A 239 10.85 -15.74 -4.36
CA LEU A 239 10.57 -14.67 -3.41
C LEU A 239 11.83 -14.13 -2.71
N GLN A 240 12.93 -14.89 -2.72
CA GLN A 240 14.22 -14.52 -2.14
C GLN A 240 15.02 -13.60 -3.05
#